data_AF-A0A397FZV5-F1
#
_entry.id   AF-A0A397FZV5-F1
#
_cell.length_a   1.000
_cell.length_b   1.000
_cell.length_c   1.000
_cell.angle_alpha   90.00
_cell.angle_beta   90.00
_cell.angle_gamma   90.00
#
_symmetry.space_group_name_H-M   'P 1'
#
loop_
_entity.id
_entity.type
_entity.pdbx_description
1 polymer ?
#
loop_
_entity_poly.entity_id
_entity_poly.type
_entity_poly.pdbx_seq_one_letter_code
_entity_poly.pdbx_strand_id
1 'polypeptide(L)'
;MSFYYFPRLIIPKCNHKLFEEIAFSNPGYYQMNLIDEQLEIIVSPIDNKTSQKKAEIIRQVVNWCNANENLIGHYSSSRGVYTLSNGNMLGSDTSVVLCTRWNALSNDEKKKAFPQVSPNFIVELHSGINSLQYVHKKMEQWIKGGVDEGILIDSISNPSTVRMYTCDNTNSNIVIWQEFVNPQIIASQILPGFVMDIQEILQ
;
A
#
# COMPACT_ATOMS: atom_id res chain seq x y z
N MET A 1 -0.98 31.12 -10.00
CA MET A 1 0.19 31.03 -9.10
C MET A 1 0.01 29.78 -8.24
N SER A 2 0.75 28.70 -8.49
CA SER A 2 0.70 27.46 -7.71
C SER A 2 2.04 27.26 -6.99
N PHE A 3 2.22 27.96 -5.88
CA PHE A 3 3.12 27.54 -4.80
C PHE A 3 2.20 26.75 -3.85
N TYR A 4 2.42 25.47 -3.54
CA TYR A 4 3.50 24.95 -2.69
C TYR A 4 3.94 23.54 -3.12
N TYR A 5 5.22 23.38 -3.43
CA TYR A 5 5.87 22.09 -3.66
C TYR A 5 6.49 21.60 -2.35
N PHE A 6 5.76 20.76 -1.62
CA PHE A 6 6.31 19.99 -0.50
C PHE A 6 5.52 18.69 -0.39
N PRO A 7 5.89 17.57 -1.04
CA PRO A 7 5.14 16.35 -0.81
C PRO A 7 5.77 15.49 0.28
N ARG A 8 7.07 15.64 0.55
CA ARG A 8 7.81 14.73 1.44
C ARG A 8 8.93 15.40 2.22
N LEU A 9 8.98 15.12 3.53
CA LEU A 9 10.18 15.33 4.35
C LEU A 9 11.02 14.06 4.31
N ILE A 10 12.34 14.22 4.15
CA ILE A 10 13.30 13.12 4.12
C ILE A 10 14.21 13.25 5.33
N ILE A 11 14.24 12.20 6.15
CA ILE A 11 15.09 12.10 7.34
C ILE A 11 16.09 10.94 7.10
N PRO A 12 17.35 11.24 6.78
CA PRO A 12 18.35 10.20 6.53
C PRO A 12 18.80 9.55 7.85
N LYS A 13 19.34 8.33 7.76
CA LYS A 13 19.88 7.56 8.91
C LYS A 13 18.84 7.33 10.02
N CYS A 14 17.61 7.07 9.62
CA CYS A 14 16.52 6.72 10.51
C CYS A 14 16.50 5.19 10.70
N ASN A 15 16.44 4.73 11.94
CA ASN A 15 16.25 3.31 12.27
C ASN A 15 14.81 3.07 12.74
N HIS A 16 14.43 1.80 12.96
CA HIS A 16 13.07 1.44 13.42
C HIS A 16 12.66 2.18 14.69
N LYS A 17 13.54 2.26 15.68
CA LYS A 17 13.25 2.93 16.95
C LYS A 17 12.91 4.41 16.75
N LEU A 18 13.71 5.14 15.96
CA LEU A 18 13.46 6.55 15.68
C LEU A 18 12.19 6.72 14.83
N PHE A 19 11.94 5.83 13.87
CA PHE A 19 10.70 5.82 13.09
C PHE A 19 9.49 5.71 14.02
N GLU A 20 9.50 4.75 14.96
CA GLU A 20 8.44 4.53 15.94
C GLU A 20 8.25 5.76 16.83
N GLU A 21 9.34 6.30 17.40
CA GLU A 21 9.29 7.50 18.25
C GLU A 21 8.65 8.70 17.51
N ILE A 22 9.01 8.92 16.25
CA ILE A 22 8.42 9.98 15.43
C ILE A 22 6.93 9.71 15.17
N ALA A 23 6.57 8.48 14.80
CA ALA A 23 5.20 8.10 14.49
C ALA A 23 4.27 8.24 15.71
N PHE A 24 4.72 7.77 16.89
CA PHE A 24 3.96 7.88 18.13
C PHE A 24 3.91 9.30 18.69
N SER A 25 4.93 10.12 18.44
CA SER A 25 4.94 11.53 18.87
C SER A 25 4.07 12.43 17.99
N ASN A 26 3.72 11.99 16.78
CA ASN A 26 2.94 12.77 15.80
C ASN A 26 1.73 11.98 15.30
N PRO A 27 0.82 11.54 16.19
CA PRO A 27 -0.30 10.70 15.79
C PRO A 27 -1.26 11.50 14.90
N GLY A 28 -1.49 11.02 13.69
CA GLY A 28 -2.63 11.44 12.86
C GLY A 28 -2.34 12.24 11.59
N TYR A 29 -1.09 12.61 11.27
CA TYR A 29 -0.86 13.56 10.16
C TYR A 29 -0.12 13.07 8.91
N TYR A 30 0.56 11.91 8.92
CA TYR A 30 1.43 11.55 7.78
C TYR A 30 1.40 10.07 7.40
N GLN A 31 1.44 9.79 6.09
CA GLN A 31 1.86 8.48 5.60
C GLN A 31 3.40 8.45 5.68
N MET A 32 3.95 7.44 6.35
CA MET A 32 5.38 7.32 6.58
C MET A 32 5.92 6.04 5.97
N ASN A 33 7.11 6.11 5.38
CA ASN A 33 7.85 4.95 4.89
C ASN A 33 9.28 5.01 5.41
N LEU A 34 9.84 3.88 5.84
CA LEU A 34 11.26 3.71 6.08
C LEU A 34 11.84 2.81 4.98
N ILE A 35 12.70 3.35 4.15
CA ILE A 35 13.31 2.65 3.01
C ILE A 35 14.81 2.83 3.10
N ASP A 36 15.58 1.75 3.21
CA ASP A 36 17.05 1.78 3.23
C ASP A 36 17.60 2.79 4.26
N GLU A 37 17.08 2.75 5.50
CA GLU A 37 17.39 3.68 6.61
C GLU A 37 17.06 5.16 6.34
N GLN A 38 16.20 5.45 5.36
CA GLN A 38 15.68 6.78 5.08
C GLN A 38 14.19 6.83 5.40
N LEU A 39 13.82 7.71 6.34
CA LEU A 39 12.42 7.98 6.65
C LEU A 39 11.88 9.03 5.69
N GLU A 40 10.78 8.68 5.03
CA GLU A 40 9.97 9.54 4.19
C GLU A 40 8.65 9.83 4.88
N ILE A 41 8.34 11.10 5.08
CA ILE A 41 7.08 11.55 5.66
C ILE A 41 6.33 12.29 4.56
N ILE A 42 5.18 11.76 4.14
CA ILE A 42 4.34 12.37 3.11
C ILE A 42 3.44 13.42 3.76
N VAL A 43 3.75 14.69 3.50
CA VAL A 43 3.13 15.88 4.12
C VAL A 43 2.24 16.54 3.07
N SER A 44 1.04 16.00 2.87
CA SER A 44 0.10 16.61 1.92
C SER A 44 -1.34 16.44 2.40
N PRO A 45 -2.15 17.52 2.40
CA PRO A 45 -3.58 17.38 2.63
C PRO A 45 -4.18 16.53 1.51
N ILE A 46 -4.90 15.48 1.89
CA ILE A 46 -5.65 14.66 0.94
C ILE A 46 -6.91 15.43 0.59
N ASP A 47 -7.10 15.75 -0.70
CA ASP A 47 -8.31 16.41 -1.15
C ASP A 47 -9.55 15.49 -1.05
N ASN A 48 -10.75 16.08 -1.06
CA ASN A 48 -11.99 15.33 -0.86
C ASN A 48 -12.20 14.24 -1.92
N LYS A 49 -11.80 14.51 -3.17
CA LYS A 49 -11.93 13.55 -4.28
C LYS A 49 -11.04 12.34 -4.04
N THR A 50 -9.77 12.55 -3.76
CA THR A 50 -8.82 11.48 -3.42
C THR A 50 -9.30 10.70 -2.20
N SER A 51 -9.81 11.38 -1.18
CA SER A 51 -10.36 10.76 0.01
C SER A 51 -11.53 9.82 -0.32
N GLN A 52 -12.46 10.26 -1.17
CA GLN A 52 -13.58 9.43 -1.65
C GLN A 52 -13.10 8.21 -2.42
N LYS A 53 -12.16 8.37 -3.37
CA LYS A 53 -11.58 7.24 -4.12
C LYS A 53 -10.91 6.21 -3.20
N LYS A 54 -10.14 6.67 -2.21
CA LYS A 54 -9.52 5.78 -1.20
C LYS A 54 -10.56 5.07 -0.35
N ALA A 55 -11.61 5.77 0.08
CA ALA A 55 -12.70 5.15 0.83
C ALA A 55 -13.38 4.05 0.02
N GLU A 56 -13.60 4.28 -1.28
CA GLU A 56 -14.19 3.30 -2.19
C GLU A 56 -13.28 2.08 -2.39
N ILE A 57 -11.98 2.28 -2.62
CA ILE A 57 -10.98 1.19 -2.66
C ILE A 57 -11.03 0.35 -1.38
N ILE A 58 -11.02 1.00 -0.21
CA ILE A 58 -11.09 0.32 1.09
C ILE A 58 -12.40 -0.46 1.21
N ARG A 59 -13.53 0.13 0.82
CA ARG A 59 -14.85 -0.51 0.87
C ARG A 59 -14.85 -1.82 0.08
N GLN A 60 -14.37 -1.81 -1.17
CA GLN A 60 -14.34 -3.02 -2.00
C GLN A 60 -13.47 -4.13 -1.39
N VAL A 61 -12.27 -3.77 -0.91
CA VAL A 61 -11.36 -4.74 -0.26
C VAL A 61 -11.97 -5.31 1.03
N VAL A 62 -12.57 -4.47 1.87
CA VAL A 62 -13.19 -4.89 3.14
C VAL A 62 -14.43 -5.76 2.88
N ASN A 63 -15.23 -5.45 1.86
CA ASN A 63 -16.35 -6.30 1.47
C ASN A 63 -15.89 -7.72 1.10
N TRP A 64 -14.80 -7.84 0.34
CA TRP A 64 -14.21 -9.13 0.04
C TRP A 64 -13.68 -9.83 1.29
N CYS A 65 -13.01 -9.10 2.19
CA CYS A 65 -12.53 -9.66 3.46
C CYS A 65 -13.69 -10.22 4.30
N ASN A 66 -14.79 -9.48 4.42
CA ASN A 66 -15.98 -9.91 5.17
C ASN A 66 -16.63 -11.15 4.55
N ALA A 67 -16.66 -11.24 3.23
CA ALA A 67 -17.20 -12.40 2.52
C ALA A 67 -16.30 -13.65 2.60
N ASN A 68 -15.04 -13.49 3.02
CA ASN A 68 -14.03 -14.54 3.05
C ASN A 68 -13.33 -14.64 4.42
N GLU A 69 -14.05 -14.38 5.51
CA GLU A 69 -13.50 -14.23 6.87
C GLU A 69 -12.52 -15.35 7.30
N ASN A 70 -12.72 -16.58 6.83
CA ASN A 70 -11.87 -17.72 7.12
C ASN A 70 -10.47 -17.63 6.49
N LEU A 71 -10.29 -16.83 5.45
CA LEU A 71 -9.01 -16.58 4.79
C LEU A 71 -8.24 -15.41 5.41
N ILE A 72 -8.91 -14.56 6.18
CA ILE A 72 -8.40 -13.26 6.61
C ILE A 72 -7.78 -13.34 7.99
N GLY A 73 -6.50 -12.97 8.07
CA GLY A 73 -5.83 -12.76 9.35
C GLY A 73 -5.94 -11.31 9.82
N HIS A 74 -5.66 -10.38 8.90
CA HIS A 74 -5.73 -8.94 9.13
C HIS A 74 -5.97 -8.20 7.82
N TYR A 75 -6.62 -7.05 7.88
CA TYR A 75 -6.66 -6.08 6.79
C TYR A 75 -6.54 -4.69 7.40
N SER A 76 -5.87 -3.80 6.69
CA SER A 76 -5.71 -2.42 7.15
C SER A 76 -6.67 -1.48 6.42
N SER A 77 -7.12 -0.45 7.11
CA SER A 77 -7.65 0.75 6.45
C SER A 77 -6.50 1.63 5.95
N SER A 78 -6.81 2.88 5.59
CA SER A 78 -5.80 3.87 5.22
C SER A 78 -4.71 3.97 6.28
N ARG A 79 -3.44 3.94 5.88
CA ARG A 79 -2.25 4.11 6.73
C ARG A 79 -1.80 2.88 7.52
N GLY A 80 -2.22 1.67 7.15
CA GLY A 80 -1.57 0.44 7.66
C GLY A 80 -0.09 0.43 7.29
N VAL A 81 0.80 0.35 8.28
CA VAL A 81 2.25 0.29 8.09
C VAL A 81 2.77 -1.07 8.55
N TYR A 82 3.64 -1.67 7.76
CA TYR A 82 4.17 -3.00 8.00
C TYR A 82 5.68 -3.03 7.94
N THR A 83 6.30 -3.81 8.83
CA THR A 83 7.75 -4.09 8.76
C THR A 83 7.96 -5.30 7.85
N LEU A 84 8.58 -5.08 6.71
CA LEU A 84 8.78 -6.09 5.66
C LEU A 84 9.99 -6.99 5.96
N SER A 85 10.09 -8.09 5.23
CA SER A 85 11.17 -9.09 5.41
C SER A 85 12.58 -8.53 5.20
N ASN A 86 12.71 -7.48 4.37
CA ASN A 86 13.97 -6.77 4.13
C ASN A 86 14.24 -5.63 5.14
N GLY A 87 13.39 -5.46 6.15
CA GLY A 87 13.52 -4.42 7.18
C GLY A 87 12.94 -3.06 6.80
N ASN A 88 12.48 -2.85 5.56
CA ASN A 88 11.77 -1.62 5.20
C ASN A 88 10.40 -1.58 5.89
N MET A 89 9.93 -0.38 6.22
CA MET A 89 8.59 -0.16 6.78
C MET A 89 7.77 0.64 5.78
N LEU A 90 6.69 0.07 5.23
CA LEU A 90 5.89 0.76 4.20
C LEU A 90 4.45 0.91 4.64
N GLY A 91 3.88 2.09 4.36
CA GLY A 91 2.47 2.39 4.60
C GLY A 91 1.61 2.23 3.36
N SER A 92 0.56 1.42 3.39
CA SER A 92 -0.36 1.20 2.25
C SER A 92 -1.63 2.07 2.32
N ASP A 93 -2.31 2.26 1.19
CA ASP A 93 -3.68 2.81 1.18
C ASP A 93 -4.71 1.77 1.66
N THR A 94 -4.51 0.50 1.30
CA THR A 94 -5.17 -0.66 1.93
C THR A 94 -4.35 -1.92 1.68
N SER A 95 -4.54 -2.93 2.52
CA SER A 95 -3.81 -4.19 2.43
C SER A 95 -4.59 -5.35 3.05
N VAL A 96 -4.24 -6.56 2.65
CA VAL A 96 -4.75 -7.81 3.22
C VAL A 96 -3.57 -8.72 3.60
N VAL A 97 -3.62 -9.21 4.83
CA VAL A 97 -2.78 -10.28 5.36
C VAL A 97 -3.65 -11.52 5.56
N LEU A 98 -3.35 -12.58 4.82
CA LEU A 98 -4.07 -13.84 4.95
C LEU A 98 -3.70 -14.58 6.24
N CYS A 99 -4.59 -15.46 6.68
CA CYS A 99 -4.45 -16.27 7.90
C CYS A 99 -3.09 -16.96 8.00
N THR A 100 -2.53 -17.45 6.88
CA THR A 100 -1.25 -18.15 6.86
C THR A 100 -0.09 -17.31 7.38
N ARG A 101 0.01 -16.03 6.95
CA ARG A 101 1.04 -15.10 7.43
C ARG A 101 0.70 -14.56 8.80
N TRP A 102 -0.55 -14.18 9.02
CA TRP A 102 -0.95 -13.56 10.28
C TRP A 102 -0.84 -14.53 11.47
N ASN A 103 -1.23 -15.80 11.30
CA ASN A 103 -1.20 -16.77 12.39
C ASN A 103 0.21 -17.25 12.74
N ALA A 104 1.20 -17.02 11.87
CA ALA A 104 2.60 -17.24 12.19
C ALA A 104 3.16 -16.20 13.18
N LEU A 105 2.49 -15.06 13.35
CA LEU A 105 2.89 -14.02 14.30
C LEU A 105 2.54 -14.41 15.73
N SER A 106 3.41 -14.00 16.67
CA SER A 106 3.11 -14.07 18.10
C SER A 106 1.96 -13.12 18.47
N ASN A 107 1.29 -13.39 19.60
CA ASN A 107 0.22 -12.51 20.09
C ASN A 107 0.71 -11.08 20.39
N ASP A 108 1.97 -10.91 20.76
CA ASP A 108 2.54 -9.58 21.00
C ASP A 108 2.85 -8.86 19.69
N GLU A 109 3.33 -9.58 18.68
CA GLU A 109 3.57 -9.01 17.35
C GLU A 109 2.27 -8.52 16.70
N LYS A 110 1.18 -9.30 16.82
CA LYS A 110 -0.15 -8.93 16.32
C LYS A 110 -0.72 -7.64 16.95
N LYS A 111 -0.23 -7.23 18.12
CA LYS A 111 -0.68 -6.03 18.83
C LYS A 111 0.15 -4.78 18.50
N LYS A 112 1.29 -4.93 17.81
CA LYS A 112 2.14 -3.79 17.45
C LYS A 112 1.47 -2.94 16.39
N ALA A 113 1.81 -1.65 16.37
CA ALA A 113 1.38 -0.73 15.32
C ALA A 113 2.02 -1.06 13.95
N PHE A 114 3.20 -1.69 13.96
CA PHE A 114 4.01 -2.00 12.77
C PHE A 114 4.45 -3.47 12.76
N PRO A 115 3.50 -4.42 12.66
CA PRO A 115 3.81 -5.84 12.77
C PRO A 115 4.82 -6.27 11.68
N GLN A 116 5.72 -7.17 12.04
CA GLN A 116 6.71 -7.76 11.13
C GLN A 116 6.07 -8.82 10.24
N VAL A 117 5.33 -8.35 9.24
CA VAL A 117 4.64 -9.18 8.26
C VAL A 117 4.48 -8.43 6.95
N SER A 118 4.82 -9.09 5.84
CA SER A 118 4.50 -8.58 4.52
C SER A 118 3.04 -8.92 4.19
N PRO A 119 2.18 -7.95 3.85
CA PRO A 119 0.84 -8.25 3.35
C PRO A 119 0.89 -9.13 2.12
N ASN A 120 -0.13 -9.98 1.92
CA ASN A 120 -0.24 -10.75 0.69
C ASN A 120 -0.63 -9.83 -0.47
N PHE A 121 -1.57 -8.93 -0.20
CA PHE A 121 -2.16 -8.03 -1.19
C PHE A 121 -2.10 -6.59 -0.70
N ILE A 122 -1.76 -5.65 -1.60
CA ILE A 122 -1.83 -4.19 -1.33
C ILE A 122 -2.48 -3.45 -2.50
N VAL A 123 -3.05 -2.28 -2.19
CA VAL A 123 -3.51 -1.32 -3.20
C VAL A 123 -2.96 0.06 -2.89
N GLU A 124 -2.53 0.77 -3.93
CA GLU A 124 -2.08 2.17 -3.87
C GLU A 124 -2.85 3.00 -4.90
N LEU A 125 -3.30 4.19 -4.48
CA LEU A 125 -3.91 5.16 -5.38
C LEU A 125 -2.90 6.26 -5.73
N HIS A 126 -2.55 6.38 -7.01
CA HIS A 126 -1.84 7.56 -7.50
C HIS A 126 -2.86 8.71 -7.70
N SER A 127 -2.75 9.70 -6.81
CA SER A 127 -3.63 10.88 -6.71
C SER A 127 -2.93 12.20 -7.02
N GLY A 128 -1.69 12.16 -7.54
CA GLY A 128 -0.94 13.35 -7.92
C GLY A 128 -0.14 14.03 -6.79
N ILE A 129 -0.28 13.57 -5.54
CA ILE A 129 0.57 14.03 -4.41
C ILE A 129 2.03 13.67 -4.64
N ASN A 130 2.26 12.42 -5.03
CA ASN A 130 3.58 11.91 -5.39
C ASN A 130 3.64 11.72 -6.91
N SER A 131 4.83 11.83 -7.50
CA SER A 131 5.01 11.49 -8.91
C SER A 131 4.73 10.01 -9.17
N LEU A 132 4.25 9.68 -10.37
CA LEU A 132 4.03 8.30 -10.79
C LEU A 132 5.29 7.43 -10.65
N GLN A 133 6.46 7.99 -10.98
CA GLN A 133 7.74 7.30 -10.84
C GLN A 133 8.03 6.93 -9.38
N TYR A 134 7.68 7.79 -8.42
CA TYR A 134 7.84 7.46 -7.01
C TYR A 134 6.91 6.34 -6.59
N VAL A 135 5.62 6.43 -6.93
CA VAL A 135 4.65 5.39 -6.55
C VAL A 135 5.04 4.06 -7.19
N HIS A 136 5.52 4.07 -8.43
CA HIS A 136 6.09 2.89 -9.09
C HIS A 136 7.25 2.28 -8.29
N LYS A 137 8.24 3.07 -7.87
CA LYS A 137 9.34 2.59 -7.03
C LYS A 137 8.85 2.03 -5.70
N LYS A 138 7.84 2.65 -5.10
CA LYS A 138 7.22 2.15 -3.87
C LYS A 138 6.56 0.78 -4.09
N MET A 139 5.88 0.57 -5.22
CA MET A 139 5.33 -0.74 -5.59
C MET A 139 6.44 -1.79 -5.74
N GLU A 140 7.58 -1.44 -6.34
CA GLU A 140 8.73 -2.35 -6.41
C GLU A 140 9.28 -2.70 -5.01
N GLN A 141 9.30 -1.74 -4.08
CA GLN A 141 9.71 -1.98 -2.70
C GLN A 141 8.74 -2.90 -1.95
N TRP A 142 7.43 -2.77 -2.19
CA TRP A 142 6.44 -3.70 -1.67
C TRP A 142 6.71 -5.14 -2.15
N ILE A 143 6.86 -5.35 -3.46
CA ILE A 143 7.10 -6.69 -4.01
C ILE A 143 8.43 -7.27 -3.52
N LYS A 144 9.52 -6.48 -3.54
CA LYS A 144 10.82 -6.91 -3.00
C LYS A 144 10.77 -7.21 -1.50
N GLY A 145 9.88 -6.56 -0.77
CA GLY A 145 9.61 -6.82 0.64
C GLY A 145 8.70 -8.03 0.89
N GLY A 146 8.30 -8.79 -0.14
CA GLY A 146 7.55 -10.03 -0.01
C GLY A 146 6.02 -9.89 -0.12
N VAL A 147 5.52 -8.78 -0.68
CA VAL A 147 4.13 -8.70 -1.11
C VAL A 147 3.92 -9.56 -2.36
N ASP A 148 2.85 -10.36 -2.38
CA ASP A 148 2.60 -11.31 -3.47
C ASP A 148 1.96 -10.58 -4.68
N GLU A 149 1.03 -9.67 -4.43
CA GLU A 149 0.39 -8.84 -5.45
C GLU A 149 0.16 -7.41 -4.97
N GLY A 150 0.51 -6.44 -5.81
CA GLY A 150 0.19 -5.04 -5.59
C GLY A 150 -0.60 -4.45 -6.76
N ILE A 151 -1.67 -3.72 -6.47
CA ILE A 151 -2.44 -2.97 -7.48
C ILE A 151 -2.17 -1.47 -7.31
N LEU A 152 -1.70 -0.83 -8.37
CA LEU A 152 -1.56 0.63 -8.46
C LEU A 152 -2.62 1.20 -9.41
N ILE A 153 -3.49 2.06 -8.90
CA ILE A 153 -4.49 2.77 -9.70
C ILE A 153 -3.97 4.18 -10.00
N ASP A 154 -3.70 4.47 -11.27
CA ASP A 154 -3.37 5.82 -11.74
C ASP A 154 -4.62 6.57 -12.17
N SER A 155 -5.18 7.32 -11.21
CA SER A 155 -6.37 8.15 -11.39
C SER A 155 -6.10 9.52 -12.02
N ILE A 156 -4.83 9.86 -12.25
CA ILE A 156 -4.39 11.16 -12.80
C ILE A 156 -4.16 11.07 -14.30
N SER A 157 -3.68 9.92 -14.78
CA SER A 157 -3.58 9.64 -16.21
C SER A 157 -4.95 9.71 -16.91
N ASN A 158 -4.96 10.19 -18.16
CA ASN A 158 -6.14 10.19 -19.03
C ASN A 158 -5.76 9.63 -20.41
N PRO A 159 -6.20 8.41 -20.77
CA PRO A 159 -7.06 7.51 -19.97
C PRO A 159 -6.38 7.06 -18.67
N SER A 160 -7.20 6.70 -17.67
CA SER A 160 -6.70 6.11 -16.42
C SER A 160 -6.00 4.78 -16.70
N THR A 161 -5.03 4.43 -15.86
CA THR A 161 -4.32 3.15 -15.96
C THR A 161 -4.34 2.42 -14.63
N VAL A 162 -4.29 1.09 -14.69
CA VAL A 162 -4.05 0.26 -13.52
C VAL A 162 -2.85 -0.62 -13.80
N ARG A 163 -1.96 -0.76 -12.82
CA ARG A 163 -0.81 -1.65 -12.90
C ARG A 163 -0.90 -2.70 -11.80
N MET A 164 -0.73 -3.95 -12.19
CA MET A 164 -0.63 -5.08 -11.28
C MET A 164 0.83 -5.50 -11.19
N TYR A 165 1.37 -5.55 -9.97
CA TYR A 165 2.75 -5.89 -9.68
C TYR A 165 2.80 -7.24 -8.98
N THR A 166 3.73 -8.09 -9.42
CA THR A 166 4.01 -9.40 -8.82
C THR A 166 5.51 -9.67 -8.90
N CYS A 167 5.98 -10.74 -8.26
CA CYS A 167 7.33 -11.24 -8.46
C CYS A 167 7.39 -12.22 -9.65
N ASP A 168 8.54 -12.33 -10.29
CA ASP A 168 8.76 -13.32 -11.34
C ASP A 168 8.75 -14.75 -10.76
N ASN A 169 8.06 -15.67 -11.45
CA ASN A 169 7.89 -17.06 -11.03
C ASN A 169 9.21 -17.84 -10.92
N THR A 170 10.28 -17.39 -11.58
CA THR A 170 11.60 -18.03 -11.57
C THR A 170 12.59 -17.33 -10.65
N ASN A 171 12.36 -16.05 -10.32
CA ASN A 171 13.22 -15.27 -9.43
C ASN A 171 12.42 -14.20 -8.68
N SER A 172 12.20 -14.43 -7.38
CA SER A 172 11.44 -13.52 -6.51
C SER A 172 12.08 -12.13 -6.32
N ASN A 173 13.32 -11.91 -6.78
CA ASN A 173 13.96 -10.59 -6.75
C ASN A 173 13.61 -9.72 -7.96
N ILE A 174 13.03 -10.31 -9.01
CA ILE A 174 12.60 -9.58 -10.20
C ILE A 174 11.15 -9.18 -10.00
N VAL A 175 10.90 -7.87 -10.00
CA VAL A 175 9.56 -7.31 -9.99
C VAL A 175 9.07 -7.21 -11.43
N ILE A 176 7.89 -7.78 -11.69
CA ILE A 176 7.21 -7.64 -12.98
C ILE A 176 5.88 -6.91 -12.76
N TRP A 177 5.39 -6.26 -13.81
CA TRP A 177 4.09 -5.60 -13.76
C TRP A 177 3.41 -5.61 -15.11
N GLN A 178 2.08 -5.69 -15.07
CA GLN A 178 1.20 -5.60 -16.22
C GLN A 178 0.38 -4.33 -16.14
N GLU A 179 0.33 -3.57 -17.24
CA GLU A 179 -0.49 -2.37 -17.36
C GLU A 179 -1.81 -2.65 -18.08
N PHE A 180 -2.87 -2.05 -17.56
CA PHE A 180 -4.21 -2.06 -18.13
C PHE A 180 -4.62 -0.61 -18.39
N VAL A 181 -4.99 -0.31 -19.64
CA VAL A 181 -5.43 1.04 -20.05
C VAL A 181 -6.95 1.11 -19.99
N ASN A 182 -7.48 2.06 -19.22
CA ASN A 182 -8.91 2.27 -18.96
C ASN A 182 -9.70 0.99 -18.59
N PRO A 183 -9.18 0.12 -17.71
CA PRO A 183 -9.90 -1.10 -17.33
C PRO A 183 -11.19 -0.74 -16.58
N GLN A 184 -12.24 -1.52 -16.81
CA GLN A 184 -13.48 -1.40 -16.03
C GLN A 184 -13.37 -2.17 -14.71
N ILE A 185 -12.74 -3.34 -14.77
CA ILE A 185 -12.52 -4.23 -13.63
C ILE A 185 -11.10 -4.78 -13.64
N ILE A 186 -10.59 -5.14 -12.47
CA ILE A 186 -9.32 -5.87 -12.30
C ILE A 186 -9.54 -7.02 -11.31
N ALA A 187 -9.28 -8.25 -11.73
CA ALA A 187 -9.34 -9.43 -10.87
C ALA A 187 -7.98 -9.67 -10.20
N SER A 188 -7.96 -9.95 -8.90
CA SER A 188 -6.73 -10.36 -8.21
C SER A 188 -6.33 -11.77 -8.60
N GLN A 189 -5.02 -12.01 -8.70
CA GLN A 189 -4.42 -13.32 -8.95
C GLN A 189 -4.25 -14.13 -7.66
N ILE A 190 -4.26 -13.46 -6.49
CA ILE A 190 -3.97 -14.10 -5.19
C ILE A 190 -5.16 -14.13 -4.22
N LEU A 191 -6.14 -13.25 -4.41
CA LEU A 191 -7.34 -13.18 -3.58
C LEU A 191 -8.49 -13.87 -4.34
N PRO A 192 -8.90 -15.09 -3.94
CA PRO A 192 -9.88 -15.88 -4.69
C PRO A 192 -11.20 -15.11 -4.91
N GLY A 193 -11.59 -14.96 -6.17
CA GLY A 193 -12.83 -14.29 -6.55
C GLY A 193 -12.87 -12.78 -6.29
N PHE A 194 -11.77 -12.15 -5.86
CA PHE A 194 -11.74 -10.71 -5.71
C PHE A 194 -11.66 -10.03 -7.07
N VAL A 195 -12.63 -9.16 -7.34
CA VAL A 195 -12.69 -8.30 -8.52
C VAL A 195 -12.91 -6.88 -8.04
N MET A 196 -11.99 -6.00 -8.42
CA MET A 196 -12.06 -4.57 -8.13
C MET A 196 -12.75 -3.85 -9.28
N ASP A 197 -13.79 -3.08 -8.97
CA ASP A 197 -14.51 -2.23 -9.91
C ASP A 197 -13.81 -0.86 -9.98
N ILE A 198 -13.10 -0.63 -11.09
CA ILE A 198 -12.34 0.58 -11.33
C ILE A 198 -13.26 1.74 -11.72
N GLN A 199 -14.43 1.46 -12.32
CA GLN A 199 -15.38 2.50 -12.65
C GLN A 199 -15.95 3.14 -11.39
N GLU A 200 -16.37 2.34 -10.40
CA GLU A 200 -16.86 2.85 -9.11
C GLU A 200 -15.82 3.74 -8.40
N ILE A 201 -14.54 3.38 -8.49
CA ILE A 201 -13.44 4.15 -7.89
C ILE A 201 -13.18 5.47 -8.62
N LEU A 202 -13.39 5.53 -9.93
CA LEU A 202 -13.02 6.69 -10.75
C LEU A 202 -14.16 7.67 -11.05
N GLN A 203 -15.38 7.37 -10.57
CA GLN A 203 -16.55 8.27 -10.65
C GLN A 203 -16.31 9.66 -10.03
#